data_AF-A0A4Q3DT84-F1
#
_entry.id   AF-A0A4Q3DT84-F1
#
_cell.length_a   1.000
_cell.length_b   1.000
_cell.length_c   1.000
_cell.angle_alpha   90.00
_cell.angle_beta   90.00
_cell.angle_gamma   90.00
#
_symmetry.space_group_name_H-M   'P 1'
#
loop_
_entity.id
_entity.type
_entity.pdbx_description
1 polymer ?
#
loop_
_entity_poly.entity_id
_entity_poly.type
_entity_poly.pdbx_seq_one_letter_code
_entity_poly.pdbx_strand_id
1 'polypeptide(L)'
;MRWLMRAMLVVWAALCGGPVFASNAVICVQQELDWFGHEPGFPDGDLGPATIAASEAYRAAKPSRLPPLTEETAPEWCRQLAVWNTELTAAYSIANRLDWPAYPPSYDVRASRRYFLWDPEYYTAQVPGLRESGADPFMHYRLKGWKLGLDPSPWFDTSAYIEANPDIVGRGASPFDHYVQTGMDELRGFGAVADESGFIFDIGPGVPKSQEAIIREGLAIAHEVLERDYGGDIPADVRSRITVKIGATGDGNHEPGAGGGNATGLSVINDRLPRPYFDVAHDDWFQKTEGRGWTRRAEQLKMVIHEYVHGWDLWYGHTSMYQQPTGNWIGEGLAERIAFGAIIERGLMKKRDVDRFELRSALDKMKEVKYPLHVFGISRTPEWPGHIGYLAMDWLVAESPNGKMSLRIFEEELVRTNSVPQAFQIAFAVDYYDFYDQFEVWRATMVKNPSTAIANRPALRNIGE
;
A
#
# COMPACT_ATOMS: atom_id res chain seq x y z
N MET A 1 -9.95 27.83 -18.74
CA MET A 1 -10.80 28.62 -17.82
C MET A 1 -12.24 28.09 -17.63
N ARG A 2 -12.73 27.10 -18.39
CA ARG A 2 -14.01 26.39 -18.12
C ARG A 2 -13.90 25.14 -17.21
N TRP A 3 -12.69 24.74 -16.84
CA TRP A 3 -12.42 23.56 -15.99
C TRP A 3 -12.46 23.85 -14.48
N LEU A 4 -12.14 25.07 -14.06
CA LEU A 4 -12.09 25.42 -12.62
C LEU A 4 -13.48 25.57 -11.97
N MET A 5 -14.55 25.77 -12.74
CA MET A 5 -15.92 25.78 -12.21
C MET A 5 -16.56 24.37 -12.10
N ARG A 6 -15.94 23.32 -12.68
CA ARG A 6 -16.46 21.93 -12.57
C ARG A 6 -16.03 21.23 -11.28
N ALA A 7 -14.90 21.61 -10.69
CA ALA A 7 -14.43 21.03 -9.43
C ALA A 7 -15.19 21.54 -8.19
N MET A 8 -15.78 22.74 -8.25
CA MET A 8 -16.42 23.38 -7.08
C MET A 8 -17.86 22.95 -6.81
N LEU A 9 -18.56 22.33 -7.77
CA LEU A 9 -19.94 21.87 -7.55
C LEU A 9 -20.02 20.45 -6.93
N VAL A 10 -18.99 19.62 -7.13
CA VAL A 10 -18.93 18.26 -6.55
C VAL A 10 -18.68 18.27 -5.03
N VAL A 11 -17.99 19.31 -4.53
CA VAL A 11 -17.72 19.47 -3.09
C VAL A 11 -18.98 19.86 -2.30
N TRP A 12 -20.00 20.45 -2.94
CA TRP A 12 -21.22 20.90 -2.24
C TRP A 12 -22.20 19.74 -1.94
N ALA A 13 -22.20 18.67 -2.75
CA ALA A 13 -23.04 17.49 -2.53
C ALA A 13 -22.49 16.55 -1.43
N ALA A 14 -21.18 16.59 -1.15
CA ALA A 14 -20.51 15.70 -0.20
C ALA A 14 -20.69 16.10 1.29
N LEU A 15 -21.28 17.26 1.59
CA LEU A 15 -21.36 17.81 2.96
C LEU A 15 -22.77 17.77 3.60
N CYS A 16 -23.79 17.28 2.90
CA CYS A 16 -25.15 17.16 3.47
C CYS A 16 -25.65 15.70 3.35
N GLY A 17 -25.78 15.03 4.50
CA GLY A 17 -26.22 13.64 4.61
C GLY A 17 -27.66 13.40 4.18
N GLY A 18 -27.85 13.00 2.92
CA GLY A 18 -29.12 12.51 2.38
C GLY A 18 -28.99 11.08 1.82
N PRO A 19 -30.12 10.40 1.52
CA PRO A 19 -30.14 9.03 1.02
C PRO A 19 -29.40 8.93 -0.33
N VAL A 20 -28.74 7.80 -0.61
CA VAL A 20 -28.15 7.55 -1.93
C VAL A 20 -29.30 7.43 -2.93
N PHE A 21 -29.51 8.49 -3.72
CA PHE A 21 -30.53 8.52 -4.76
C PHE A 21 -30.15 7.56 -5.88
N ALA A 22 -31.14 6.93 -6.51
CA ALA A 22 -30.97 5.97 -7.61
C ALA A 22 -30.11 6.51 -8.77
N SER A 23 -30.03 7.84 -8.91
CA SER A 23 -29.19 8.55 -9.86
C SER A 23 -27.69 8.20 -9.77
N ASN A 24 -27.13 7.93 -8.58
CA ASN A 24 -25.71 7.63 -8.44
C ASN A 24 -25.32 6.25 -8.99
N ALA A 25 -26.23 5.29 -8.92
CA ALA A 25 -26.02 3.97 -9.51
C ALA A 25 -26.12 4.05 -11.04
N VAL A 26 -27.04 4.87 -11.56
CA VAL A 26 -27.17 5.13 -12.99
C VAL A 26 -25.92 5.82 -13.55
N ILE A 27 -25.34 6.80 -12.83
CA ILE A 27 -24.05 7.43 -13.20
C ILE A 27 -22.96 6.39 -13.37
N CYS A 28 -22.84 5.46 -12.41
CA CYS A 28 -21.86 4.38 -12.51
C CYS A 28 -22.10 3.52 -13.75
N VAL A 29 -23.35 3.11 -14.03
CA VAL A 29 -23.68 2.30 -15.21
C VAL A 29 -23.38 3.04 -16.51
N GLN A 30 -23.67 4.33 -16.60
CA GLN A 30 -23.33 5.18 -17.74
C GLN A 30 -21.81 5.22 -17.95
N GLN A 31 -21.01 5.33 -16.89
CA GLN A 31 -19.55 5.34 -16.99
C GLN A 31 -18.98 3.98 -17.43
N GLU A 32 -19.51 2.88 -16.90
CA GLU A 32 -19.04 1.54 -17.27
C GLU A 32 -19.47 1.14 -18.70
N LEU A 33 -20.68 1.53 -19.13
CA LEU A 33 -21.13 1.28 -20.51
C LEU A 33 -20.30 2.06 -21.54
N ASP A 34 -19.96 3.31 -21.23
CA ASP A 34 -19.04 4.14 -22.04
C ASP A 34 -17.67 3.45 -22.17
N TRP A 35 -17.17 2.92 -21.05
CA TRP A 35 -15.94 2.15 -21.01
C TRP A 35 -15.96 0.90 -21.89
N PHE A 36 -17.08 0.18 -21.95
CA PHE A 36 -17.26 -0.96 -22.85
C PHE A 36 -17.51 -0.56 -24.32
N GLY A 37 -17.34 0.71 -24.67
CA GLY A 37 -17.45 1.21 -26.04
C GLY A 37 -18.89 1.40 -26.52
N HIS A 38 -19.84 1.50 -25.58
CA HIS A 38 -21.21 1.92 -25.89
C HIS A 38 -21.34 3.43 -25.66
N GLU A 39 -22.35 4.08 -26.24
CA GLU A 39 -22.53 5.54 -26.10
C GLU A 39 -23.76 5.86 -25.22
N PRO A 40 -23.67 5.73 -23.87
CA PRO A 40 -24.82 5.91 -22.99
C PRO A 40 -25.23 7.38 -22.79
N GLY A 41 -24.48 8.34 -23.34
CA GLY A 41 -24.69 9.77 -23.11
C GLY A 41 -23.90 10.30 -21.91
N PHE A 42 -24.18 11.54 -21.50
CA PHE A 42 -23.47 12.17 -20.39
C PHE A 42 -23.83 11.48 -19.05
N PRO A 43 -22.88 11.26 -18.13
CA PRO A 43 -23.14 10.57 -16.88
C PRO A 43 -23.83 11.51 -15.87
N ASP A 44 -25.11 11.74 -16.10
CA ASP A 44 -25.99 12.64 -15.35
C ASP A 44 -26.88 11.92 -14.33
N GLY A 45 -26.92 10.58 -14.36
CA GLY A 45 -27.76 9.78 -13.48
C GLY A 45 -29.20 9.62 -13.95
N ASP A 46 -29.51 10.11 -15.14
CA ASP A 46 -30.81 9.95 -15.78
C ASP A 46 -30.79 8.76 -16.75
N LEU A 47 -31.82 7.91 -16.69
CA LEU A 47 -31.99 6.82 -17.66
C LEU A 47 -32.57 7.33 -18.98
N GLY A 48 -31.81 8.20 -19.63
CA GLY A 48 -32.16 8.74 -20.94
C GLY A 48 -32.18 7.67 -22.03
N PRO A 49 -32.80 7.97 -23.19
CA PRO A 49 -32.89 7.03 -24.31
C PRO A 49 -31.53 6.49 -24.78
N ALA A 50 -30.46 7.31 -24.71
CA ALA A 50 -29.10 6.89 -25.04
C ALA A 50 -28.55 5.86 -24.04
N THR A 51 -28.76 6.07 -22.73
CA THR A 51 -28.33 5.15 -21.68
C THR A 51 -29.06 3.80 -21.79
N ILE A 52 -30.38 3.83 -22.03
CA ILE A 52 -31.17 2.61 -22.25
C ILE A 52 -30.70 1.88 -23.51
N ALA A 53 -30.55 2.58 -24.63
CA ALA A 53 -30.07 1.97 -25.89
C ALA A 53 -28.67 1.35 -25.75
N ALA A 54 -27.74 2.03 -25.07
CA ALA A 54 -26.40 1.52 -24.78
C ALA A 54 -26.45 0.26 -23.90
N SER A 55 -27.32 0.25 -22.88
CA SER A 55 -27.53 -0.90 -22.00
C SER A 55 -28.13 -2.10 -22.75
N GLU A 56 -29.06 -1.86 -23.67
CA GLU A 56 -29.68 -2.91 -24.49
C GLU A 56 -28.70 -3.46 -25.52
N ALA A 57 -27.89 -2.59 -26.13
CA ALA A 57 -26.81 -2.99 -27.04
C ALA A 57 -25.77 -3.85 -26.32
N TYR A 58 -25.38 -3.48 -25.09
CA TYR A 58 -24.47 -4.28 -24.27
C TYR A 58 -25.07 -5.66 -23.95
N ARG A 59 -26.35 -5.72 -23.55
CA ARG A 59 -27.06 -6.97 -23.27
C ARG A 59 -27.24 -7.86 -24.50
N ALA A 60 -27.42 -7.26 -25.67
CA ALA A 60 -27.51 -7.99 -26.94
C ALA A 60 -26.16 -8.59 -27.36
N ALA A 61 -25.06 -7.88 -27.11
CA ALA A 61 -23.70 -8.34 -27.43
C ALA A 61 -23.16 -9.41 -26.46
N LYS A 62 -23.64 -9.42 -25.21
CA LYS A 62 -23.25 -10.40 -24.17
C LYS A 62 -24.50 -11.01 -23.51
N PRO A 63 -25.12 -12.04 -24.11
CA PRO A 63 -26.41 -12.51 -23.67
C PRO A 63 -26.35 -13.19 -22.29
N SER A 64 -26.87 -12.43 -21.32
CA SER A 64 -27.36 -12.80 -19.98
C SER A 64 -26.39 -12.84 -18.78
N ARG A 65 -26.58 -11.86 -17.90
CA ARG A 65 -26.58 -11.94 -16.43
C ARG A 65 -27.20 -10.69 -15.78
N LEU A 66 -27.39 -9.63 -16.57
CA LEU A 66 -28.01 -8.38 -16.12
C LEU A 66 -29.50 -8.25 -16.53
N PRO A 67 -30.39 -7.83 -15.60
CA PRO A 67 -31.78 -7.49 -15.92
C PRO A 67 -31.85 -6.25 -16.84
N PRO A 68 -33.02 -5.90 -17.42
CA PRO A 68 -33.18 -4.59 -18.07
C PRO A 68 -32.77 -3.45 -17.13
N LEU A 69 -32.07 -2.43 -17.63
CA LEU A 69 -31.60 -1.33 -16.81
C LEU A 69 -32.78 -0.43 -16.40
N THR A 70 -33.11 -0.43 -15.11
CA THR A 70 -34.00 0.51 -14.44
C THR A 70 -33.26 1.17 -13.27
N GLU A 71 -33.85 2.22 -12.67
CA GLU A 71 -33.28 2.85 -11.47
C GLU A 71 -33.10 1.84 -10.31
N GLU A 72 -34.01 0.89 -10.19
CA GLU A 72 -33.99 -0.17 -9.18
C GLU A 72 -32.87 -1.20 -9.44
N THR A 73 -32.60 -1.51 -10.71
CA THR A 73 -31.56 -2.48 -11.08
C THR A 73 -30.20 -1.84 -11.34
N ALA A 74 -30.11 -0.51 -11.43
CA ALA A 74 -28.87 0.21 -11.69
C ALA A 74 -27.74 -0.12 -10.68
N PRO A 75 -28.02 -0.34 -9.37
CA PRO A 75 -26.99 -0.79 -8.44
C PRO A 75 -26.39 -2.16 -8.79
N GLU A 76 -27.22 -3.07 -9.29
CA GLU A 76 -26.77 -4.40 -9.71
C GLU A 76 -25.93 -4.34 -10.98
N TRP A 77 -26.39 -3.54 -11.95
CA TRP A 77 -25.64 -3.22 -13.16
C TRP A 77 -24.27 -2.62 -12.85
N CYS A 78 -24.22 -1.61 -11.98
CA CYS A 78 -22.98 -0.96 -11.58
C CYS A 78 -22.00 -1.97 -10.97
N ARG A 79 -22.49 -2.85 -10.07
CA ARG A 79 -21.67 -3.91 -9.47
C ARG A 79 -21.13 -4.88 -10.51
N GLN A 80 -21.97 -5.46 -11.35
CA GLN A 80 -21.50 -6.49 -12.29
C GLN A 80 -20.64 -5.91 -13.41
N LEU A 81 -20.97 -4.72 -13.94
CA LEU A 81 -20.15 -4.08 -14.96
C LEU A 81 -18.77 -3.67 -14.42
N ALA A 82 -18.71 -3.12 -13.20
CA ALA A 82 -17.44 -2.79 -12.56
C ALA A 82 -16.59 -4.04 -12.28
N VAL A 83 -17.22 -5.17 -11.98
CA VAL A 83 -16.55 -6.47 -11.85
C VAL A 83 -16.04 -6.95 -13.21
N TRP A 84 -16.84 -6.92 -14.27
CA TRP A 84 -16.40 -7.37 -15.61
C TRP A 84 -15.41 -6.43 -16.29
N ASN A 85 -15.35 -5.17 -15.87
CA ASN A 85 -14.30 -4.25 -16.25
C ASN A 85 -12.92 -4.78 -15.79
N THR A 86 -12.87 -5.42 -14.61
CA THR A 86 -11.65 -6.07 -14.12
C THR A 86 -11.23 -7.33 -14.88
N GLU A 87 -12.14 -8.00 -15.60
CA GLU A 87 -11.81 -9.19 -16.41
C GLU A 87 -11.12 -8.84 -17.76
N LEU A 88 -11.36 -7.65 -18.33
CA LEU A 88 -10.65 -7.18 -19.54
C LEU A 88 -9.32 -6.48 -19.22
N THR A 89 -9.03 -6.19 -17.95
CA THR A 89 -7.66 -5.86 -17.53
C THR A 89 -6.71 -7.04 -17.76
N ALA A 90 -7.23 -8.27 -17.86
CA ALA A 90 -6.45 -9.42 -18.31
C ALA A 90 -6.09 -9.37 -19.82
N ALA A 91 -6.92 -8.77 -20.69
CA ALA A 91 -6.55 -8.49 -22.09
C ALA A 91 -5.52 -7.36 -22.21
N TYR A 92 -5.45 -6.49 -21.19
CA TYR A 92 -4.36 -5.52 -21.04
C TYR A 92 -3.00 -6.20 -20.81
N SER A 93 -2.91 -7.47 -20.39
CA SER A 93 -1.62 -8.17 -20.28
C SER A 93 -1.00 -8.56 -21.63
N ILE A 94 -1.81 -8.66 -22.70
CA ILE A 94 -1.31 -8.90 -24.07
C ILE A 94 -1.09 -7.58 -24.81
N ALA A 95 -1.88 -6.53 -24.53
CA ALA A 95 -1.62 -5.18 -25.01
C ALA A 95 -0.42 -4.51 -24.30
N ASN A 96 -0.08 -4.85 -23.05
CA ASN A 96 1.07 -4.30 -22.32
C ASN A 96 2.44 -4.88 -22.69
N ARG A 97 2.54 -5.62 -23.80
CA ARG A 97 3.81 -5.73 -24.54
C ARG A 97 3.97 -4.63 -25.61
N LEU A 98 2.98 -3.75 -25.75
CA LEU A 98 2.93 -2.60 -26.66
C LEU A 98 2.22 -1.42 -25.96
N ASP A 99 3.02 -0.54 -25.34
CA ASP A 99 2.63 0.80 -24.84
C ASP A 99 1.40 0.89 -23.92
N TRP A 100 1.64 0.61 -22.63
CA TRP A 100 0.94 1.28 -21.53
C TRP A 100 1.06 2.80 -21.73
N PRO A 101 0.00 3.61 -21.57
CA PRO A 101 0.19 5.04 -21.48
C PRO A 101 1.05 5.26 -20.23
N ALA A 102 2.29 5.69 -20.46
CA ALA A 102 3.15 6.25 -19.44
C ALA A 102 2.32 7.08 -18.47
N TYR A 103 2.72 7.09 -17.20
CA TYR A 103 2.44 8.15 -16.24
C TYR A 103 1.95 9.44 -16.92
N PRO A 104 0.89 10.12 -16.41
CA PRO A 104 0.42 11.39 -16.99
C PRO A 104 1.63 12.22 -17.39
N PRO A 105 1.65 12.76 -18.63
CA PRO A 105 2.87 13.08 -19.38
C PRO A 105 3.99 13.54 -18.45
N SER A 106 4.93 12.63 -18.18
CA SER A 106 6.07 12.82 -17.27
C SER A 106 5.72 13.49 -15.92
N TYR A 107 5.26 12.72 -14.94
CA TYR A 107 5.78 12.92 -13.59
C TYR A 107 7.25 12.49 -13.63
N ASP A 108 8.16 13.43 -13.81
CA ASP A 108 9.58 13.14 -13.66
C ASP A 108 9.82 12.74 -12.19
N VAL A 109 9.98 11.44 -11.94
CA VAL A 109 10.26 10.90 -10.60
C VAL A 109 11.52 11.55 -10.01
N ARG A 110 12.48 11.97 -10.84
CA ARG A 110 13.65 12.74 -10.38
C ARG A 110 13.27 14.17 -10.00
N ALA A 111 12.35 14.79 -10.73
CA ALA A 111 11.81 16.11 -10.37
C ALA A 111 10.98 16.06 -9.07
N SER A 112 10.22 14.99 -8.83
CA SER A 112 9.46 14.82 -7.58
C SER A 112 10.36 14.48 -6.39
N ARG A 113 11.40 13.65 -6.55
CA ARG A 113 12.41 13.38 -5.52
C ARG A 113 12.98 14.67 -4.94
N ARG A 114 13.32 15.64 -5.79
CA ARG A 114 13.79 16.95 -5.34
C ARG A 114 12.75 17.70 -4.52
N TYR A 115 11.49 17.66 -4.93
CA TYR A 115 10.39 18.33 -4.23
C TYR A 115 10.15 17.75 -2.83
N PHE A 116 10.21 16.43 -2.72
CA PHE A 116 10.01 15.72 -1.45
C PHE A 116 11.23 15.75 -0.54
N LEU A 117 12.43 15.77 -1.12
CA LEU A 117 13.67 15.69 -0.35
C LEU A 117 14.26 17.07 0.04
N TRP A 118 13.67 18.16 -0.42
CA TRP A 118 14.11 19.52 -0.12
C TRP A 118 13.18 20.18 0.89
N ASP A 119 13.74 20.73 1.97
CA ASP A 119 12.99 21.46 2.99
C ASP A 119 13.55 22.90 3.09
N PRO A 120 12.89 23.88 2.43
CA PRO A 120 13.39 25.25 2.41
C PRO A 120 13.30 25.90 3.79
N GLU A 121 12.33 25.55 4.63
CA GLU A 121 12.19 26.07 5.99
C GLU A 121 13.33 25.57 6.88
N TYR A 122 13.60 24.26 6.88
CA TYR A 122 14.71 23.64 7.60
C TYR A 122 16.06 24.18 7.15
N TYR A 123 16.30 24.27 5.83
CA TYR A 123 17.56 24.79 5.32
C TYR A 123 17.74 26.28 5.65
N THR A 124 16.68 27.09 5.55
CA THR A 124 16.76 28.52 5.87
C THR A 124 17.00 28.74 7.36
N ALA A 125 16.47 27.88 8.24
CA ALA A 125 16.71 27.95 9.68
C ALA A 125 18.19 27.77 10.04
N GLN A 126 18.97 27.05 9.21
CA GLN A 126 20.41 26.86 9.41
C GLN A 126 21.25 28.07 8.99
N VAL A 127 20.68 29.02 8.23
CA VAL A 127 21.41 30.17 7.66
C VAL A 127 20.79 31.48 8.14
N PRO A 128 21.29 32.05 9.26
CA PRO A 128 20.82 33.34 9.76
C PRO A 128 20.90 34.43 8.70
N GLY A 129 19.81 35.19 8.50
CA GLY A 129 19.76 36.29 7.54
C GLY A 129 19.38 35.89 6.10
N LEU A 130 19.28 34.59 5.79
CA LEU A 130 19.00 34.14 4.43
C LEU A 130 17.60 34.56 3.97
N ARG A 131 16.61 34.43 4.85
CA ARG A 131 15.21 34.82 4.56
C ARG A 131 15.08 36.31 4.30
N GLU A 132 15.78 37.12 5.10
CA GLU A 132 15.79 38.59 5.02
C GLU A 132 16.54 39.08 3.77
N SER A 133 17.51 38.33 3.29
CA SER A 133 18.29 38.68 2.09
C SER A 133 17.52 38.51 0.77
N GLY A 134 16.39 37.77 0.79
CA GLY A 134 15.64 37.41 -0.41
C GLY A 134 16.37 36.43 -1.36
N ALA A 135 17.50 35.86 -0.94
CA ALA A 135 18.23 34.87 -1.72
C ALA A 135 17.44 33.55 -1.79
N ASP A 136 17.46 32.92 -2.96
CA ASP A 136 16.84 31.61 -3.16
C ASP A 136 17.56 30.54 -2.31
N PRO A 137 16.89 29.90 -1.34
CA PRO A 137 17.55 28.97 -0.42
C PRO A 137 18.15 27.76 -1.12
N PHE A 138 17.50 27.27 -2.18
CA PHE A 138 17.99 26.13 -2.96
C PHE A 138 19.27 26.45 -3.73
N MET A 139 19.34 27.63 -4.35
CA MET A 139 20.55 28.12 -5.01
C MET A 139 21.65 28.42 -4.00
N HIS A 140 21.31 28.91 -2.80
CA HIS A 140 22.29 29.07 -1.72
C HIS A 140 22.90 27.70 -1.34
N TYR A 141 22.08 26.67 -1.17
CA TYR A 141 22.55 25.31 -0.91
C TYR A 141 23.50 24.82 -2.01
N ARG A 142 23.04 24.80 -3.27
CA ARG A 142 23.83 24.27 -4.41
C ARG A 142 25.19 24.93 -4.60
N LEU A 143 25.28 26.23 -4.33
CA LEU A 143 26.50 27.00 -4.58
C LEU A 143 27.44 27.03 -3.37
N LYS A 144 26.88 27.07 -2.16
CA LYS A 144 27.60 27.34 -0.91
C LYS A 144 27.25 26.40 0.23
N GLY A 145 25.96 26.17 0.49
CA GLY A 145 25.50 25.48 1.70
C GLY A 145 26.13 24.11 1.91
N TRP A 146 26.17 23.27 0.88
CA TRP A 146 26.73 21.93 1.03
C TRP A 146 28.23 21.94 1.35
N LYS A 147 28.97 22.97 0.93
CA LYS A 147 30.41 23.14 1.26
C LYS A 147 30.63 23.60 2.70
N LEU A 148 29.59 24.15 3.31
CA LEU A 148 29.55 24.51 4.72
C LEU A 148 29.02 23.36 5.59
N GLY A 149 28.73 22.19 4.98
CA GLY A 149 28.15 21.04 5.68
C GLY A 149 26.71 21.25 6.13
N LEU A 150 25.99 22.21 5.51
CA LEU A 150 24.58 22.46 5.80
C LEU A 150 23.71 21.46 5.08
N ASP A 151 22.59 21.08 5.70
CA ASP A 151 21.72 20.01 5.21
C ASP A 151 20.48 20.56 4.50
N PRO A 152 20.14 20.07 3.29
CA PRO A 152 19.02 20.57 2.51
C PRO A 152 17.66 20.24 3.16
N SER A 153 17.65 19.34 4.15
CA SER A 153 16.48 18.84 4.84
C SER A 153 16.86 17.94 6.03
N PRO A 154 15.95 17.65 6.98
CA PRO A 154 16.20 16.76 8.11
C PRO A 154 16.61 15.33 7.72
N TRP A 155 16.29 14.91 6.50
CA TRP A 155 16.44 13.53 6.02
C TRP A 155 17.61 13.37 5.04
N PHE A 156 18.45 14.38 4.88
CA PHE A 156 19.66 14.30 4.07
C PHE A 156 20.86 14.92 4.80
N ASP A 157 21.79 14.07 5.25
CA ASP A 157 23.05 14.49 5.86
C ASP A 157 24.12 14.68 4.78
N THR A 158 24.42 15.93 4.48
CA THR A 158 25.36 16.33 3.44
C THR A 158 26.77 15.83 3.72
N SER A 159 27.19 15.91 4.99
CA SER A 159 28.55 15.54 5.39
C SER A 159 28.72 14.03 5.32
N ALA A 160 27.76 13.28 5.86
CA ALA A 160 27.77 11.82 5.81
C ALA A 160 27.66 11.29 4.37
N TYR A 161 26.87 11.94 3.50
CA TYR A 161 26.76 11.52 2.10
C TYR A 161 28.08 11.73 1.34
N ILE A 162 28.76 12.86 1.59
CA ILE A 162 30.10 13.13 1.02
C ILE A 162 31.11 12.11 1.54
N GLU A 163 31.11 11.82 2.84
CA GLU A 163 32.02 10.86 3.46
C GLU A 163 31.84 9.45 2.86
N ALA A 164 30.59 9.02 2.67
CA ALA A 164 30.26 7.72 2.08
C ALA A 164 30.50 7.65 0.56
N ASN A 165 30.50 8.78 -0.15
CA ASN A 165 30.59 8.84 -1.61
C ASN A 165 31.71 9.80 -2.06
N PRO A 166 32.98 9.53 -1.72
CA PRO A 166 34.08 10.47 -1.96
C PRO A 166 34.33 10.75 -3.45
N ASP A 167 33.88 9.87 -4.35
CA ASP A 167 34.01 10.02 -5.81
C ASP A 167 33.17 11.17 -6.40
N ILE A 168 32.21 11.71 -5.64
CA ILE A 168 31.39 12.86 -6.07
C ILE A 168 32.10 14.19 -5.79
N VAL A 169 33.06 14.19 -4.85
CA VAL A 169 33.81 15.39 -4.46
C VAL A 169 34.65 15.87 -5.64
N GLY A 170 34.41 17.10 -6.08
CA GLY A 170 35.11 17.72 -7.22
C GLY A 170 34.39 17.62 -8.58
N ARG A 171 33.24 16.93 -8.66
CA ARG A 171 32.43 16.85 -9.91
C ARG A 171 31.53 18.07 -10.15
N GLY A 172 31.52 19.05 -9.26
CA GLY A 172 30.81 20.32 -9.41
C GLY A 172 29.29 20.29 -9.14
N ALA A 173 28.68 19.12 -8.97
CA ALA A 173 27.32 18.95 -8.48
C ALA A 173 27.26 18.97 -6.95
N SER A 174 26.17 19.45 -6.36
CA SER A 174 25.97 19.32 -4.90
C SER A 174 25.66 17.86 -4.53
N PRO A 175 25.99 17.39 -3.31
CA PRO A 175 25.68 16.04 -2.83
C PRO A 175 24.20 15.68 -2.97
N PHE A 176 23.32 16.64 -2.68
CA PHE A 176 21.87 16.47 -2.84
C PHE A 176 21.44 16.30 -4.30
N ASP A 177 21.99 17.12 -5.21
CA ASP A 177 21.71 16.97 -6.65
C ASP A 177 22.15 15.59 -7.15
N HIS A 178 23.33 15.12 -6.70
CA HIS A 178 23.81 13.79 -7.03
C HIS A 178 22.87 12.71 -6.51
N TYR A 179 22.51 12.75 -5.22
CA TYR A 179 21.62 11.77 -4.61
C TYR A 179 20.27 11.67 -5.35
N VAL A 180 19.63 12.81 -5.61
CA VAL A 180 18.33 12.88 -6.28
C VAL A 180 18.40 12.37 -7.73
N GLN A 181 19.44 12.75 -8.48
CA GLN A 181 19.54 12.48 -9.92
C GLN A 181 20.07 11.08 -10.24
N THR A 182 20.91 10.52 -9.37
CA THR A 182 21.69 9.31 -9.67
C THR A 182 21.92 8.44 -8.44
N GLY A 183 22.23 9.03 -7.28
CA GLY A 183 22.60 8.26 -6.09
C GLY A 183 21.53 7.31 -5.57
N MET A 184 20.26 7.71 -5.60
CA MET A 184 19.14 6.82 -5.25
C MET A 184 19.04 5.61 -6.18
N ASP A 185 19.33 5.81 -7.48
CA ASP A 185 19.27 4.73 -8.47
C ASP A 185 20.48 3.80 -8.35
N GLU A 186 21.61 4.33 -7.89
CA GLU A 186 22.85 3.59 -7.59
C GLU A 186 22.87 2.98 -6.18
N LEU A 187 21.77 3.07 -5.43
CA LEU A 187 21.65 2.57 -4.04
C LEU A 187 22.67 3.20 -3.06
N ARG A 188 23.13 4.42 -3.36
CA ARG A 188 24.08 5.15 -2.52
C ARG A 188 23.36 5.80 -1.34
N GLY A 189 23.82 5.51 -0.13
CA GLY A 189 23.33 6.11 1.12
C GLY A 189 24.41 6.90 1.85
N PHE A 190 24.23 7.09 3.15
CA PHE A 190 25.14 7.82 4.05
C PHE A 190 26.21 6.91 4.69
N GLY A 191 26.41 5.72 4.14
CA GLY A 191 27.34 4.71 4.67
C GLY A 191 26.85 3.29 4.46
N ALA A 192 26.36 2.98 3.27
CA ALA A 192 25.81 1.68 2.90
C ALA A 192 26.82 0.54 3.16
N VAL A 193 26.57 -0.27 4.18
CA VAL A 193 27.35 -1.50 4.45
C VAL A 193 26.44 -2.70 4.29
N ALA A 194 26.84 -3.63 3.43
CA ALA A 194 26.24 -4.96 3.40
C ALA A 194 26.64 -5.72 4.68
N ASP A 195 25.67 -6.24 5.42
CA ASP A 195 25.95 -7.06 6.60
C ASP A 195 25.82 -8.57 6.30
N GLU A 196 25.99 -9.41 7.33
CA GLU A 196 25.90 -10.87 7.22
C GLU A 196 24.49 -11.36 6.83
N SER A 197 23.44 -10.54 7.02
CA SER A 197 22.07 -10.85 6.60
C SER A 197 21.84 -10.61 5.10
N GLY A 198 22.82 -9.98 4.42
CA GLY A 198 22.78 -9.73 3.00
C GLY A 198 21.89 -8.56 2.61
N PHE A 199 21.55 -7.64 3.52
CA PHE A 199 20.95 -6.34 3.17
C PHE A 199 21.99 -5.23 3.18
N ILE A 200 21.71 -4.17 2.44
CA ILE A 200 22.43 -2.90 2.55
C ILE A 200 21.72 -2.06 3.61
N PHE A 201 22.45 -1.54 4.60
CA PHE A 201 21.86 -0.64 5.61
C PHE A 201 22.27 0.80 5.37
N ASP A 202 21.27 1.68 5.24
CA ASP A 202 21.43 3.12 5.17
C ASP A 202 20.96 3.73 6.49
N ILE A 203 21.90 3.91 7.42
CA ILE A 203 21.64 4.31 8.80
C ILE A 203 21.92 5.79 8.95
N GLY A 204 20.86 6.56 9.19
CA GLY A 204 20.92 7.99 9.44
C GLY A 204 21.58 8.33 10.78
N PRO A 205 22.00 9.60 10.94
CA PRO A 205 22.57 10.08 12.18
C PRO A 205 21.58 9.97 13.35
N GLY A 206 22.10 9.77 14.56
CA GLY A 206 21.28 9.74 15.78
C GLY A 206 20.51 8.45 16.03
N VAL A 207 20.51 7.48 15.10
CA VAL A 207 19.85 6.17 15.28
C VAL A 207 20.49 5.41 16.45
N PRO A 208 19.73 5.08 17.51
CA PRO A 208 20.27 4.30 18.62
C PRO A 208 20.61 2.88 18.19
N LYS A 209 21.78 2.37 18.59
CA LYS A 209 22.22 0.99 18.30
C LYS A 209 21.23 -0.09 18.77
N SER A 210 20.46 0.19 19.82
CA SER A 210 19.39 -0.71 20.28
C SER A 210 18.23 -0.81 19.29
N GLN A 211 17.89 0.26 18.58
CA GLN A 211 16.83 0.26 17.56
C GLN A 211 17.32 -0.42 16.27
N GLU A 212 18.56 -0.14 15.87
CA GLU A 212 19.22 -0.86 14.76
C GLU A 212 19.20 -2.37 15.00
N ALA A 213 19.55 -2.82 16.22
CA ALA A 213 19.53 -4.23 16.59
C ALA A 213 18.13 -4.87 16.49
N ILE A 214 17.07 -4.14 16.88
CA ILE A 214 15.68 -4.60 16.76
C ILE A 214 15.30 -4.78 15.28
N ILE A 215 15.69 -3.85 14.42
CA ILE A 215 15.41 -3.93 12.98
C ILE A 215 16.13 -5.12 12.36
N ARG A 216 17.43 -5.30 12.63
CA ARG A 216 18.18 -6.47 12.14
C ARG A 216 17.56 -7.80 12.60
N GLU A 217 17.16 -7.87 13.87
CA GLU A 217 16.49 -9.05 14.42
C GLU A 217 15.13 -9.30 13.77
N GLY A 218 14.31 -8.28 13.57
CA GLY A 218 13.01 -8.41 12.89
C GLY A 218 13.17 -8.93 11.46
N LEU A 219 14.15 -8.43 10.71
CA LEU A 219 14.47 -8.91 9.36
C LEU A 219 14.90 -10.38 9.37
N ALA A 220 15.75 -10.77 10.32
CA ALA A 220 16.18 -12.16 10.47
C ALA A 220 15.01 -13.10 10.84
N ILE A 221 14.09 -12.64 11.70
CA ILE A 221 12.86 -13.37 12.03
C ILE A 221 11.99 -13.54 10.78
N ALA A 222 11.82 -12.48 10.01
CA ALA A 222 11.01 -12.51 8.79
C ALA A 222 11.59 -13.51 7.78
N HIS A 223 12.91 -13.44 7.53
CA HIS A 223 13.63 -14.42 6.71
C HIS A 223 13.37 -15.86 7.18
N GLU A 224 13.58 -16.16 8.46
CA GLU A 224 13.38 -17.49 9.02
C GLU A 224 11.95 -18.00 8.82
N VAL A 225 10.95 -17.15 9.06
CA VAL A 225 9.53 -17.51 8.94
C VAL A 225 9.15 -17.73 7.48
N LEU A 226 9.62 -16.89 6.55
CA LEU A 226 9.33 -17.01 5.12
C LEU A 226 9.95 -18.26 4.50
N GLU A 227 11.20 -18.57 4.84
CA GLU A 227 11.86 -19.82 4.43
C GLU A 227 11.12 -21.05 4.97
N ARG A 228 10.78 -21.05 6.27
CA ARG A 228 10.23 -22.22 6.94
C ARG A 228 8.78 -22.49 6.58
N ASP A 229 7.94 -21.46 6.54
CA ASP A 229 6.48 -21.61 6.49
C ASP A 229 5.87 -21.32 5.11
N TYR A 230 6.59 -20.61 4.25
CA TYR A 230 6.09 -20.12 2.97
C TYR A 230 6.94 -20.59 1.77
N GLY A 231 7.80 -21.59 1.99
CA GLY A 231 8.55 -22.27 0.93
C GLY A 231 9.67 -21.45 0.29
N GLY A 232 10.05 -20.33 0.90
CA GLY A 232 11.20 -19.53 0.48
C GLY A 232 11.03 -18.04 0.73
N ASP A 233 12.13 -17.38 1.06
CA ASP A 233 12.20 -15.93 1.22
C ASP A 233 12.58 -15.22 -0.11
N ILE A 234 12.78 -13.90 -0.07
CA ILE A 234 13.41 -13.11 -1.13
C ILE A 234 14.80 -13.70 -1.42
N PRO A 235 15.15 -14.04 -2.67
CA PRO A 235 16.45 -14.63 -3.01
C PRO A 235 17.63 -13.78 -2.53
N ALA A 236 18.71 -14.45 -2.11
CA ALA A 236 19.88 -13.79 -1.52
C ALA A 236 20.52 -12.73 -2.45
N ASP A 237 20.53 -12.98 -3.76
CA ASP A 237 21.05 -12.01 -4.75
C ASP A 237 20.16 -10.77 -4.85
N VAL A 238 18.85 -10.90 -4.60
CA VAL A 238 17.91 -9.78 -4.55
C VAL A 238 18.05 -9.05 -3.22
N ARG A 239 18.09 -9.77 -2.09
CA ARG A 239 18.32 -9.17 -0.75
C ARG A 239 19.59 -8.32 -0.72
N SER A 240 20.67 -8.76 -1.38
CA SER A 240 21.94 -8.01 -1.49
C SER A 240 21.85 -6.67 -2.19
N ARG A 241 20.71 -6.38 -2.83
CA ARG A 241 20.39 -5.13 -3.52
C ARG A 241 19.28 -4.34 -2.83
N ILE A 242 18.72 -4.85 -1.74
CA ILE A 242 17.71 -4.17 -0.93
C ILE A 242 18.43 -3.29 0.08
N THR A 243 18.11 -2.00 0.05
CA THR A 243 18.57 -1.05 1.06
C THR A 243 17.51 -0.89 2.14
N VAL A 244 17.86 -1.16 3.40
CA VAL A 244 17.04 -0.86 4.57
C VAL A 244 17.44 0.51 5.11
N LYS A 245 16.52 1.47 5.06
CA LYS A 245 16.75 2.82 5.56
C LYS A 245 16.32 2.93 7.03
N ILE A 246 17.19 3.45 7.89
CA ILE A 246 16.87 3.68 9.29
C ILE A 246 17.15 5.14 9.61
N GLY A 247 16.12 5.89 9.97
CA GLY A 247 16.20 7.29 10.40
C GLY A 247 15.84 7.44 11.88
N ALA A 248 16.15 8.60 12.44
CA ALA A 248 15.73 9.02 13.78
C ALA A 248 15.32 10.50 13.76
N THR A 249 14.52 10.88 12.77
CA THR A 249 14.14 12.29 12.54
C THR A 249 12.94 12.68 13.39
N GLY A 250 12.00 11.77 13.61
CA GLY A 250 10.74 12.02 14.32
C GLY A 250 9.61 12.49 13.41
N ASP A 251 9.91 12.73 12.12
CA ASP A 251 8.99 13.27 11.12
C ASP A 251 8.55 12.20 10.08
N GLY A 252 9.08 10.98 10.18
CA GLY A 252 8.81 9.90 9.25
C GLY A 252 9.58 10.02 7.93
N ASN A 253 9.21 9.22 6.93
CA ASN A 253 9.87 9.27 5.61
C ASN A 253 9.00 9.97 4.57
N HIS A 254 9.53 11.08 4.06
CA HIS A 254 8.91 11.86 2.99
C HIS A 254 9.39 11.45 1.60
N GLU A 255 10.23 10.41 1.45
CA GLU A 255 10.63 9.92 0.13
C GLU A 255 9.40 9.60 -0.76
N PRO A 256 9.48 9.85 -2.07
CA PRO A 256 8.39 9.51 -2.98
C PRO A 256 8.02 8.02 -2.88
N GLY A 257 6.74 7.73 -2.65
CA GLY A 257 6.25 6.36 -2.46
C GLY A 257 6.40 5.81 -1.03
N ALA A 258 7.00 6.55 -0.10
CA ALA A 258 7.23 6.11 1.29
C ALA A 258 6.07 6.41 2.25
N GLY A 259 4.84 6.56 1.76
CA GLY A 259 3.67 6.74 2.64
C GLY A 259 3.45 8.15 3.22
N GLY A 260 4.28 9.14 2.86
CA GLY A 260 3.99 10.56 3.12
C GLY A 260 4.26 11.06 4.54
N GLY A 261 5.34 10.58 5.18
CA GLY A 261 5.71 10.96 6.56
C GLY A 261 5.31 9.93 7.61
N ASN A 262 5.02 8.68 7.21
CA ASN A 262 4.79 7.62 8.19
C ASN A 262 6.10 7.22 8.88
N ALA A 263 5.99 6.58 10.05
CA ALA A 263 7.14 6.05 10.78
C ALA A 263 7.80 4.87 10.07
N THR A 264 7.01 4.07 9.36
CA THR A 264 7.45 2.88 8.64
C THR A 264 6.76 2.81 7.29
N GLY A 265 7.39 2.11 6.37
CA GLY A 265 6.80 1.82 5.08
C GLY A 265 7.80 1.19 4.13
N LEU A 266 7.33 1.03 2.90
CA LEU A 266 8.10 0.51 1.80
C LEU A 266 8.14 1.54 0.67
N SER A 267 9.33 2.04 0.33
CA SER A 267 9.53 2.73 -0.95
C SER A 267 10.07 1.79 -2.00
N VAL A 268 9.92 2.13 -3.29
CA VAL A 268 10.43 1.32 -4.40
C VAL A 268 11.51 2.11 -5.12
N ILE A 269 12.70 1.51 -5.26
CA ILE A 269 13.78 2.05 -6.07
C ILE A 269 13.70 1.41 -7.46
N ASN A 270 13.68 2.26 -8.51
CA ASN A 270 13.67 1.85 -9.92
C ASN A 270 12.60 0.79 -10.26
N ASP A 271 11.39 0.98 -9.75
CA ASP A 271 10.18 0.21 -10.01
C ASP A 271 10.21 -1.28 -9.59
N ARG A 272 11.30 -1.79 -8.98
CA ARG A 272 11.44 -3.22 -8.66
C ARG A 272 12.20 -3.59 -7.40
N LEU A 273 12.95 -2.68 -6.78
CA LEU A 273 13.69 -3.00 -5.56
C LEU A 273 12.99 -2.40 -4.34
N PRO A 274 12.46 -3.24 -3.43
CA PRO A 274 11.90 -2.73 -2.18
C PRO A 274 12.98 -2.05 -1.35
N ARG A 275 12.62 -0.95 -0.70
CA ARG A 275 13.46 -0.23 0.26
C ARG A 275 12.64 0.00 1.54
N PRO A 276 12.61 -0.98 2.46
CA PRO A 276 11.97 -0.80 3.75
C PRO A 276 12.61 0.37 4.48
N TYR A 277 11.80 1.18 5.16
CA TYR A 277 12.31 2.26 5.99
C TYR A 277 11.68 2.26 7.39
N PHE A 278 12.45 2.78 8.34
CA PHE A 278 12.05 2.89 9.73
C PHE A 278 12.58 4.20 10.32
N ASP A 279 11.69 5.10 10.74
CA ASP A 279 12.03 6.26 11.57
C ASP A 279 11.80 5.91 13.04
N VAL A 280 12.89 5.59 13.73
CA VAL A 280 12.86 5.05 15.09
C VAL A 280 12.60 6.11 16.17
N ALA A 281 12.58 7.39 15.78
CA ALA A 281 12.23 8.51 16.64
C ALA A 281 10.77 8.97 16.48
N HIS A 282 10.07 8.50 15.43
CA HIS A 282 8.67 8.86 15.20
C HIS A 282 7.75 8.24 16.27
N ASP A 283 6.72 8.98 16.70
CA ASP A 283 5.78 8.53 17.74
C ASP A 283 5.02 7.25 17.37
N ASP A 284 4.84 7.02 16.07
CA ASP A 284 4.18 5.84 15.49
C ASP A 284 5.14 4.72 15.07
N TRP A 285 6.44 4.76 15.45
CA TRP A 285 7.39 3.66 15.18
C TRP A 285 6.89 2.31 15.70
N PHE A 286 6.07 2.34 16.75
CA PHE A 286 5.34 1.18 17.22
C PHE A 286 3.98 1.63 17.72
N GLN A 287 2.98 0.76 17.64
CA GLN A 287 1.70 1.05 18.24
C GLN A 287 1.77 0.99 19.77
N LYS A 288 1.16 1.97 20.44
CA LYS A 288 1.13 2.08 21.92
C LYS A 288 0.64 0.78 22.58
N THR A 289 1.45 0.16 23.42
CA THR A 289 1.24 -1.22 23.92
C THR A 289 0.53 -1.33 25.28
N GLU A 290 0.21 -0.20 25.91
CA GLU A 290 -0.35 -0.16 27.27
C GLU A 290 -1.66 -0.96 27.36
N GLY A 291 -1.70 -1.94 28.27
CA GLY A 291 -2.87 -2.79 28.49
C GLY A 291 -3.14 -3.84 27.40
N ARG A 292 -2.27 -3.99 26.40
CA ARG A 292 -2.44 -4.96 25.29
C ARG A 292 -1.96 -6.37 25.60
N GLY A 293 -1.04 -6.52 26.56
CA GLY A 293 -0.51 -7.83 26.97
C GLY A 293 0.78 -8.27 26.28
N TRP A 294 1.42 -7.37 25.54
CA TRP A 294 2.76 -7.54 24.95
C TRP A 294 3.62 -6.31 25.18
N THR A 295 4.90 -6.43 24.86
CA THR A 295 5.90 -5.37 25.09
C THR A 295 6.07 -4.48 23.87
N ARG A 296 6.57 -3.25 24.07
CA ARG A 296 7.02 -2.36 22.98
C ARG A 296 7.95 -3.08 22.00
N ARG A 297 8.89 -3.88 22.51
CA ARG A 297 9.83 -4.63 21.67
C ARG A 297 9.12 -5.63 20.75
N ALA A 298 8.11 -6.34 21.25
CA ALA A 298 7.33 -7.27 20.43
C ALA A 298 6.63 -6.53 19.29
N GLU A 299 6.09 -5.34 19.55
CA GLU A 299 5.47 -4.49 18.54
C GLU A 299 6.47 -4.00 17.48
N GLN A 300 7.66 -3.56 17.91
CA GLN A 300 8.70 -3.11 16.99
C GLN A 300 9.19 -4.24 16.08
N LEU A 301 9.39 -5.44 16.63
CA LEU A 301 9.74 -6.62 15.82
C LEU A 301 8.62 -6.93 14.81
N LYS A 302 7.35 -6.87 15.23
CA LYS A 302 6.19 -7.03 14.35
C LYS A 302 6.23 -6.03 13.19
N MET A 303 6.44 -4.73 13.47
CA MET A 303 6.48 -3.69 12.42
C MET A 303 7.59 -3.95 11.39
N VAL A 304 8.77 -4.38 11.84
CA VAL A 304 9.88 -4.72 10.94
C VAL A 304 9.51 -5.89 10.04
N ILE A 305 8.92 -6.95 10.60
CA ILE A 305 8.49 -8.13 9.83
C ILE A 305 7.39 -7.73 8.83
N HIS A 306 6.45 -6.87 9.23
CA HIS A 306 5.38 -6.38 8.36
C HIS A 306 5.94 -5.67 7.12
N GLU A 307 6.84 -4.69 7.28
CA GLU A 307 7.44 -3.99 6.13
C GLU A 307 8.31 -4.89 5.26
N TYR A 308 8.97 -5.88 5.87
CA TYR A 308 9.73 -6.87 5.13
C TYR A 308 8.83 -7.75 4.25
N VAL A 309 7.68 -8.15 4.79
CA VAL A 309 6.70 -8.96 4.07
C VAL A 309 6.14 -8.22 2.87
N HIS A 310 5.91 -6.90 2.93
CA HIS A 310 5.58 -6.12 1.73
C HIS A 310 6.66 -6.22 0.64
N GLY A 311 7.93 -6.28 1.03
CA GLY A 311 9.03 -6.51 0.09
C GLY A 311 9.06 -7.92 -0.51
N TRP A 312 8.68 -8.93 0.28
CA TRP A 312 8.55 -10.33 -0.16
C TRP A 312 7.35 -10.51 -1.10
N ASP A 313 6.24 -9.88 -0.77
CA ASP A 313 4.99 -9.81 -1.54
C ASP A 313 5.22 -9.21 -2.94
N LEU A 314 5.91 -8.06 -2.99
CA LEU A 314 6.39 -7.45 -4.24
C LEU A 314 7.23 -8.39 -5.10
N TRP A 315 8.06 -9.23 -4.47
CA TRP A 315 8.94 -10.14 -5.19
C TRP A 315 8.19 -11.34 -5.78
N TYR A 316 7.23 -11.91 -5.05
CA TYR A 316 6.55 -13.15 -5.44
C TYR A 316 5.29 -12.96 -6.28
N GLY A 317 4.45 -11.95 -6.02
CA GLY A 317 3.11 -11.95 -6.62
C GLY A 317 2.48 -10.62 -7.02
N HIS A 318 3.27 -9.54 -7.09
CA HIS A 318 2.87 -8.29 -7.79
C HIS A 318 1.61 -7.61 -7.20
N THR A 319 1.22 -7.94 -5.98
CA THR A 319 0.16 -7.38 -5.10
C THR A 319 0.40 -5.95 -4.65
N SER A 320 1.38 -5.28 -5.25
CA SER A 320 1.42 -3.83 -5.20
C SER A 320 0.27 -3.24 -6.02
N MET A 321 -0.30 -2.16 -5.50
CA MET A 321 -1.21 -1.25 -6.22
C MET A 321 -0.74 -0.82 -7.62
N TYR A 322 0.53 -1.09 -7.98
CA TYR A 322 1.18 -0.71 -9.22
C TYR A 322 1.22 -1.81 -10.29
N GLN A 323 0.88 -3.08 -9.99
CA GLN A 323 1.07 -4.19 -10.95
C GLN A 323 -0.15 -5.09 -11.17
N GLN A 324 -0.97 -5.37 -10.15
CA GLN A 324 -2.27 -6.03 -10.29
C GLN A 324 -3.28 -5.39 -9.32
N PRO A 325 -4.56 -5.17 -9.70
CA PRO A 325 -5.55 -4.58 -8.81
C PRO A 325 -6.05 -5.59 -7.77
N THR A 326 -5.18 -6.01 -6.85
CA THR A 326 -5.60 -6.62 -5.57
C THR A 326 -5.96 -5.50 -4.61
N GLY A 327 -6.95 -5.74 -3.74
CA GLY A 327 -7.27 -4.70 -2.77
C GLY A 327 -6.15 -4.46 -1.78
N ASN A 328 -5.90 -3.21 -1.39
CA ASN A 328 -4.98 -2.85 -0.31
C ASN A 328 -5.17 -3.72 0.96
N TRP A 329 -6.39 -4.21 1.23
CA TRP A 329 -6.62 -5.14 2.36
C TRP A 329 -5.87 -6.47 2.25
N ILE A 330 -5.59 -6.95 1.04
CA ILE A 330 -4.86 -8.20 0.81
C ILE A 330 -3.41 -8.03 1.22
N GLY A 331 -2.70 -7.03 0.66
CA GLY A 331 -1.30 -6.78 0.98
C GLY A 331 -1.10 -6.45 2.46
N GLU A 332 -1.89 -5.52 3.00
CA GLU A 332 -1.83 -5.15 4.41
C GLU A 332 -2.23 -6.31 5.33
N GLY A 333 -3.30 -7.03 5.00
CA GLY A 333 -3.76 -8.18 5.79
C GLY A 333 -2.76 -9.34 5.79
N LEU A 334 -2.10 -9.59 4.66
CA LEU A 334 -1.04 -10.58 4.51
C LEU A 334 0.15 -10.21 5.39
N ALA A 335 0.65 -8.97 5.25
CA ALA A 335 1.77 -8.46 6.05
C ALA A 335 1.49 -8.51 7.56
N GLU A 336 0.30 -8.04 7.97
CA GLU A 336 -0.17 -8.13 9.35
C GLU A 336 -0.20 -9.56 9.86
N ARG A 337 -0.81 -10.47 9.10
CA ARG A 337 -0.98 -11.86 9.53
C ARG A 337 0.36 -12.58 9.69
N ILE A 338 1.28 -12.41 8.74
CA ILE A 338 2.61 -13.04 8.82
C ILE A 338 3.39 -12.47 10.00
N ALA A 339 3.39 -11.14 10.18
CA ALA A 339 4.10 -10.48 11.25
C ALA A 339 3.59 -10.88 12.64
N PHE A 340 2.28 -10.84 12.87
CA PHE A 340 1.72 -11.31 14.15
C PHE A 340 1.98 -12.79 14.39
N GLY A 341 1.84 -13.64 13.36
CA GLY A 341 2.14 -15.06 13.47
C GLY A 341 3.58 -15.32 13.94
N ALA A 342 4.55 -14.64 13.34
CA ALA A 342 5.97 -14.75 13.68
C ALA A 342 6.28 -14.40 15.15
N ILE A 343 5.60 -13.38 15.68
CA ILE A 343 5.77 -12.92 17.07
C ILE A 343 5.01 -13.79 18.07
N ILE A 344 3.82 -14.29 17.69
CA ILE A 344 3.03 -15.23 18.51
C ILE A 344 3.81 -16.53 18.72
N GLU A 345 4.43 -17.08 17.67
CA GLU A 345 5.20 -18.32 17.74
C GLU A 345 6.42 -18.23 18.65
N ARG A 346 6.98 -17.03 18.78
CA ARG A 346 8.09 -16.75 19.70
C ARG A 346 7.62 -16.50 21.13
N GLY A 347 6.33 -16.60 21.41
CA GLY A 347 5.74 -16.38 22.73
C GLY A 347 5.78 -14.92 23.19
N LEU A 348 6.07 -13.99 22.28
CA LEU A 348 6.15 -12.55 22.58
C LEU A 348 4.79 -11.86 22.54
N MET A 349 3.81 -12.47 21.85
CA MET A 349 2.41 -12.09 21.83
C MET A 349 1.52 -13.33 22.01
N LYS A 350 0.28 -13.13 22.48
CA LYS A 350 -0.72 -14.20 22.56
C LYS A 350 -1.76 -13.98 21.47
N LYS A 351 -2.05 -15.02 20.67
CA LYS A 351 -3.09 -15.01 19.61
C LYS A 351 -4.39 -14.35 20.07
N ARG A 352 -4.91 -14.75 21.24
CA ARG A 352 -6.14 -14.19 21.82
C ARG A 352 -6.07 -12.66 22.04
N ASP A 353 -4.93 -12.15 22.47
CA ASP A 353 -4.77 -10.74 22.78
C ASP A 353 -4.58 -9.92 21.49
N VAL A 354 -3.89 -10.47 20.48
CA VAL A 354 -3.80 -9.92 19.11
C VAL A 354 -5.19 -9.89 18.45
N ASP A 355 -5.89 -11.01 18.41
CA ASP A 355 -7.23 -11.13 17.82
C ASP A 355 -8.22 -10.13 18.43
N ARG A 356 -8.13 -9.89 19.75
CA ARG A 356 -8.92 -8.87 20.44
C ARG A 356 -8.53 -7.46 20.04
N PHE A 357 -7.23 -7.20 19.88
CA PHE A 357 -6.73 -5.89 19.46
C PHE A 357 -7.19 -5.57 18.04
N GLU A 358 -6.93 -6.46 17.09
CA GLU A 358 -7.33 -6.32 15.68
C GLU A 358 -8.84 -6.07 15.54
N LEU A 359 -9.65 -6.87 16.25
CA LEU A 359 -11.09 -6.66 16.28
C LEU A 359 -11.50 -5.31 16.85
N ARG A 360 -10.88 -4.87 17.96
CA ARG A 360 -11.21 -3.58 18.58
C ARG A 360 -10.80 -2.42 17.69
N SER A 361 -9.66 -2.52 17.02
CA SER A 361 -9.15 -1.47 16.15
C SER A 361 -9.97 -1.36 14.87
N ALA A 362 -10.35 -2.48 14.25
CA ALA A 362 -11.27 -2.48 13.10
C ALA A 362 -12.64 -1.85 13.45
N LEU A 363 -13.09 -2.01 14.70
CA LEU A 363 -14.32 -1.42 15.23
C LEU A 363 -14.13 0.02 15.76
N ASP A 364 -12.89 0.51 15.93
CA ASP A 364 -12.65 1.83 16.51
C ASP A 364 -13.25 2.91 15.61
N LYS A 365 -14.14 3.71 16.19
CA LYS A 365 -14.94 4.73 15.47
C LYS A 365 -15.64 4.19 14.21
N MET A 366 -15.82 2.86 14.12
CA MET A 366 -16.39 2.15 12.97
C MET A 366 -15.67 2.38 11.64
N LYS A 367 -14.41 2.82 11.65
CA LYS A 367 -13.72 3.30 10.44
C LYS A 367 -13.55 2.23 9.36
N GLU A 368 -13.04 1.06 9.73
CA GLU A 368 -12.78 -0.02 8.77
C GLU A 368 -14.04 -0.85 8.47
N VAL A 369 -14.93 -1.00 9.46
CA VAL A 369 -16.19 -1.73 9.27
C VAL A 369 -17.33 -0.87 8.69
N LYS A 370 -17.09 0.41 8.41
CA LYS A 370 -18.08 1.26 7.71
C LYS A 370 -18.25 0.85 6.26
N TYR A 371 -17.22 0.26 5.67
CA TYR A 371 -17.16 -0.06 4.26
C TYR A 371 -17.04 -1.59 4.05
N PRO A 372 -17.60 -2.15 2.97
CA PRO A 372 -17.36 -3.55 2.61
C PRO A 372 -15.89 -3.83 2.34
N LEU A 373 -15.41 -5.05 2.61
CA LEU A 373 -14.01 -5.43 2.47
C LEU A 373 -13.48 -5.18 1.04
N HIS A 374 -14.28 -5.49 0.01
CA HIS A 374 -13.89 -5.33 -1.39
C HIS A 374 -13.61 -3.88 -1.79
N VAL A 375 -14.07 -2.86 -1.04
CA VAL A 375 -13.82 -1.46 -1.39
C VAL A 375 -12.49 -0.93 -0.88
N PHE A 376 -11.79 -1.68 -0.02
CA PHE A 376 -10.40 -1.43 0.35
C PHE A 376 -9.46 -1.88 -0.76
N GLY A 377 -9.84 -1.51 -1.99
CA GLY A 377 -9.33 -1.96 -3.26
C GLY A 377 -8.17 -1.08 -3.72
N ILE A 378 -8.52 0.10 -4.20
CA ILE A 378 -7.62 1.11 -4.74
C ILE A 378 -8.31 2.47 -4.55
N SER A 379 -7.82 3.27 -3.60
CA SER A 379 -8.15 4.71 -3.45
C SER A 379 -9.62 5.12 -3.29
N ARG A 380 -10.50 4.27 -2.74
CA ARG A 380 -11.92 4.63 -2.48
C ARG A 380 -12.28 4.84 -1.02
N THR A 381 -11.41 4.48 -0.07
CA THR A 381 -11.61 4.73 1.36
C THR A 381 -10.43 5.53 1.92
N PRO A 382 -10.66 6.50 2.82
CA PRO A 382 -9.59 7.21 3.51
C PRO A 382 -9.00 6.41 4.67
N GLU A 383 -9.43 5.16 4.87
CA GLU A 383 -9.09 4.34 6.04
C GLU A 383 -8.15 3.22 5.63
N TRP A 384 -7.10 3.01 6.43
CA TRP A 384 -6.11 1.95 6.26
C TRP A 384 -6.74 0.58 6.62
N PRO A 385 -6.57 -0.47 5.79
CA PRO A 385 -7.32 -1.71 5.94
C PRO A 385 -6.63 -2.81 6.76
N GLY A 386 -5.55 -2.50 7.50
CA GLY A 386 -4.72 -3.53 8.12
C GLY A 386 -5.46 -4.40 9.12
N HIS A 387 -6.35 -3.83 9.94
CA HIS A 387 -7.03 -4.61 10.98
C HIS A 387 -8.11 -5.54 10.43
N ILE A 388 -8.98 -5.02 9.57
CA ILE A 388 -9.98 -5.83 8.88
C ILE A 388 -9.35 -6.82 7.90
N GLY A 389 -8.23 -6.43 7.28
CA GLY A 389 -7.41 -7.27 6.41
C GLY A 389 -6.78 -8.44 7.17
N TYR A 390 -6.24 -8.20 8.37
CA TYR A 390 -5.75 -9.28 9.24
C TYR A 390 -6.86 -10.29 9.55
N LEU A 391 -8.05 -9.82 9.92
CA LEU A 391 -9.18 -10.71 10.24
C LEU A 391 -9.63 -11.55 9.05
N ALA A 392 -9.61 -10.96 7.85
CA ALA A 392 -9.90 -11.63 6.58
C ALA A 392 -8.85 -12.70 6.27
N MET A 393 -7.56 -12.34 6.31
CA MET A 393 -6.45 -13.26 6.02
C MET A 393 -6.30 -14.37 7.07
N ASP A 394 -6.53 -14.07 8.34
CA ASP A 394 -6.56 -15.06 9.41
C ASP A 394 -7.65 -16.10 9.15
N TRP A 395 -8.81 -15.71 8.63
CA TRP A 395 -9.88 -16.65 8.26
C TRP A 395 -9.52 -17.50 7.05
N LEU A 396 -9.07 -16.86 5.97
CA LEU A 396 -8.68 -17.55 4.75
C LEU A 396 -7.63 -18.62 5.01
N VAL A 397 -6.60 -18.29 5.79
CA VAL A 397 -5.55 -19.25 6.09
C VAL A 397 -6.02 -20.34 7.06
N ALA A 398 -6.88 -20.03 8.03
CA ALA A 398 -7.37 -21.02 8.99
C ALA A 398 -8.23 -22.11 8.33
N GLU A 399 -8.99 -21.76 7.30
CA GLU A 399 -9.90 -22.68 6.60
C GLU A 399 -9.31 -23.25 5.30
N SER A 400 -8.18 -22.70 4.83
CA SER A 400 -7.56 -23.17 3.59
C SER A 400 -6.89 -24.55 3.76
N PRO A 401 -7.00 -25.45 2.76
CA PRO A 401 -6.36 -26.75 2.80
C PRO A 401 -4.82 -26.69 2.84
N ASN A 402 -4.20 -25.59 2.39
CA ASN A 402 -2.74 -25.42 2.40
C ASN A 402 -2.24 -24.60 3.61
N GLY A 403 -3.14 -24.16 4.50
CA GLY A 403 -2.79 -23.37 5.67
C GLY A 403 -1.97 -22.13 5.29
N LYS A 404 -0.84 -21.91 5.96
CA LYS A 404 0.02 -20.73 5.71
C LYS A 404 0.52 -20.66 4.26
N MET A 405 0.79 -21.81 3.65
CA MET A 405 1.33 -21.88 2.29
C MET A 405 0.37 -21.30 1.25
N SER A 406 -0.92 -21.18 1.57
CA SER A 406 -1.91 -20.54 0.71
C SER A 406 -1.57 -19.10 0.36
N LEU A 407 -0.89 -18.36 1.24
CA LEU A 407 -0.45 -16.99 0.91
C LEU A 407 0.60 -17.00 -0.20
N ARG A 408 1.60 -17.88 -0.10
CA ARG A 408 2.61 -18.08 -1.16
C ARG A 408 1.97 -18.57 -2.48
N ILE A 409 1.08 -19.56 -2.38
CA ILE A 409 0.37 -20.11 -3.54
C ILE A 409 -0.42 -18.99 -4.21
N PHE A 410 -1.13 -18.16 -3.43
CA PHE A 410 -1.89 -17.04 -3.97
C PHE A 410 -1.00 -16.10 -4.79
N GLU A 411 0.15 -15.67 -4.24
CA GLU A 411 1.11 -14.81 -4.94
C GLU A 411 1.62 -15.43 -6.26
N GLU A 412 2.05 -16.69 -6.23
CA GLU A 412 2.55 -17.38 -7.43
C GLU A 412 1.44 -17.58 -8.49
N GLU A 413 0.23 -17.88 -8.02
CA GLU A 413 -0.94 -18.10 -8.86
C GLU A 413 -1.48 -16.80 -9.46
N LEU A 414 -1.34 -15.66 -8.78
CA LEU A 414 -1.65 -14.35 -9.35
C LEU A 414 -0.81 -14.11 -10.61
N VAL A 415 0.48 -14.40 -10.55
CA VAL A 415 1.39 -14.28 -11.70
C VAL A 415 1.05 -15.30 -12.79
N ARG A 416 0.78 -16.55 -12.39
CA ARG A 416 0.53 -17.65 -13.33
C ARG A 416 -0.79 -17.51 -14.08
N THR A 417 -1.85 -17.14 -13.38
CA THR A 417 -3.22 -17.08 -13.91
C THR A 417 -3.56 -15.70 -14.48
N ASN A 418 -2.90 -14.65 -13.99
CA ASN A 418 -3.26 -13.26 -14.26
C ASN A 418 -4.76 -13.01 -13.94
N SER A 419 -5.25 -13.62 -12.86
CA SER A 419 -6.65 -13.54 -12.44
C SER A 419 -6.76 -13.70 -10.92
N VAL A 420 -7.13 -12.61 -10.23
CA VAL A 420 -7.33 -12.62 -8.78
C VAL A 420 -8.34 -13.70 -8.36
N PRO A 421 -9.53 -13.84 -8.98
CA PRO A 421 -10.47 -14.87 -8.60
C PRO A 421 -9.93 -16.30 -8.76
N GLN A 422 -9.20 -16.59 -9.84
CA GLN A 422 -8.64 -17.93 -10.06
C GLN A 422 -7.52 -18.24 -9.07
N ALA A 423 -6.60 -17.29 -8.86
CA ALA A 423 -5.53 -17.44 -7.88
C ALA A 423 -6.09 -17.64 -6.46
N PHE A 424 -7.13 -16.87 -6.11
CA PHE A 424 -7.80 -16.97 -4.82
C PHE A 424 -8.45 -18.34 -4.62
N GLN A 425 -9.19 -18.83 -5.62
CA GLN A 425 -9.79 -20.16 -5.59
C GLN A 425 -8.73 -21.27 -5.43
N ILE A 426 -7.61 -21.18 -6.14
CA ILE A 426 -6.54 -22.18 -6.09
C ILE A 426 -5.86 -22.18 -4.72
N ALA A 427 -5.58 -21.00 -4.19
CA ALA A 427 -4.90 -20.84 -2.90
C ALA A 427 -5.76 -21.24 -1.71
N PHE A 428 -7.00 -20.73 -1.67
CA PHE A 428 -7.86 -20.78 -0.49
C PHE A 428 -8.98 -21.82 -0.58
N ALA A 429 -9.19 -22.44 -1.75
CA ALA A 429 -10.26 -23.39 -2.01
C ALA A 429 -11.68 -22.85 -1.76
N VAL A 430 -11.86 -21.53 -1.87
CA VAL A 430 -13.15 -20.84 -1.81
C VAL A 430 -13.24 -19.84 -2.97
N ASP A 431 -14.43 -19.70 -3.54
CA ASP A 431 -14.66 -18.70 -4.58
C ASP A 431 -14.43 -17.29 -4.03
N TYR A 432 -13.80 -16.45 -4.84
CA TYR A 432 -13.40 -15.11 -4.45
C TYR A 432 -14.59 -14.23 -4.05
N TYR A 433 -15.72 -14.33 -4.75
CA TYR A 433 -16.92 -13.57 -4.45
C TYR A 433 -17.69 -14.20 -3.28
N ASP A 434 -17.75 -15.53 -3.21
CA ASP A 434 -18.35 -16.23 -2.08
C ASP A 434 -17.64 -15.89 -0.75
N PHE A 435 -16.32 -15.72 -0.77
CA PHE A 435 -15.58 -15.25 0.40
C PHE A 435 -16.05 -13.87 0.85
N TYR A 436 -16.18 -12.89 -0.07
CA TYR A 436 -16.68 -11.57 0.31
C TYR A 436 -18.07 -11.63 0.91
N ASP A 437 -19.00 -12.37 0.30
CA ASP A 437 -20.36 -12.50 0.82
C ASP A 437 -20.37 -13.10 2.24
N GLN A 438 -19.59 -14.15 2.47
CA GLN A 438 -19.43 -14.76 3.79
C GLN A 438 -18.74 -13.82 4.78
N PHE A 439 -17.73 -13.08 4.34
CA PHE A 439 -17.02 -12.10 5.14
C PHE A 439 -17.94 -10.99 5.62
N GLU A 440 -18.78 -10.44 4.75
CA GLU A 440 -19.72 -9.38 5.11
C GLU A 440 -20.78 -9.86 6.11
N VAL A 441 -21.27 -11.11 5.95
CA VAL A 441 -22.19 -11.73 6.91
C VAL A 441 -21.51 -11.90 8.28
N TRP A 442 -20.29 -12.42 8.33
CA TRP A 442 -19.55 -12.60 9.57
C TRP A 442 -19.18 -11.26 10.22
N ARG A 443 -18.74 -10.27 9.44
CA ARG A 443 -18.40 -8.93 9.91
C ARG A 443 -19.59 -8.23 10.57
N ALA A 444 -20.81 -8.44 10.08
CA ALA A 444 -22.02 -7.94 10.75
C ALA A 444 -22.19 -8.51 12.17
N THR A 445 -21.68 -9.72 12.45
CA THR A 445 -21.67 -10.30 13.80
C THR A 445 -20.60 -9.68 14.70
N MET A 446 -19.45 -9.28 14.15
CA MET A 446 -18.40 -8.55 14.89
C MET A 446 -18.94 -7.25 15.48
N VAL A 447 -19.68 -6.49 14.68
CA VAL A 447 -20.28 -5.21 15.09
C VAL A 447 -21.29 -5.42 16.22
N LYS A 448 -22.07 -6.51 16.17
CA LYS A 448 -23.13 -6.79 17.15
C LYS A 448 -22.60 -7.41 18.44
N ASN A 449 -21.66 -8.35 18.33
CA ASN A 449 -21.08 -9.06 19.47
C ASN A 449 -19.58 -9.34 19.29
N PRO A 450 -18.72 -8.32 19.52
CA PRO A 450 -17.28 -8.46 19.33
C PRO A 450 -16.68 -9.56 20.19
N SER A 451 -17.22 -9.79 21.39
CA SER A 451 -16.64 -10.72 22.37
C SER A 451 -16.65 -12.19 21.94
N THR A 452 -17.53 -12.57 21.01
CA THR A 452 -17.68 -13.97 20.55
C THR A 452 -17.53 -14.15 19.05
N ALA A 453 -17.48 -13.07 18.26
CA ALA A 453 -17.46 -13.13 16.80
C ALA A 453 -16.29 -13.95 16.25
N ILE A 454 -15.09 -13.82 16.83
CA ILE A 454 -13.92 -14.60 16.39
C ILE A 454 -14.05 -16.08 16.75
N ALA A 455 -14.56 -16.40 17.95
CA ALA A 455 -14.70 -17.78 18.41
C ALA A 455 -15.78 -18.56 17.65
N ASN A 456 -16.78 -17.85 17.12
CA ASN A 456 -17.92 -18.43 16.40
C ASN A 456 -17.84 -18.19 14.89
N ARG A 457 -16.62 -18.01 14.35
CA ARG A 457 -16.39 -17.83 12.92
C ARG A 457 -16.88 -19.09 12.15
N PRO A 458 -17.70 -18.96 11.09
CA PRO A 458 -18.19 -20.11 10.35
C PRO A 458 -17.07 -20.72 9.47
N ALA A 459 -17.26 -21.97 9.04
CA ALA A 459 -16.42 -22.57 8.01
C ALA A 459 -16.67 -21.89 6.65
N LEU A 460 -15.62 -21.71 5.85
CA LEU A 460 -15.76 -21.20 4.48
C LEU A 460 -16.31 -22.28 3.56
N ARG A 461 -17.19 -21.90 2.64
CA ARG A 461 -17.79 -22.80 1.65
C ARG A 461 -18.08 -22.08 0.33
N ASN A 462 -18.14 -22.82 -0.77
CA ASN A 462 -18.70 -22.30 -2.02
C ASN A 462 -20.23 -22.30 -1.93
N ILE A 463 -20.89 -21.22 -2.29
CA ILE A 463 -22.35 -21.01 -2.14
C ILE A 463 -23.13 -21.74 -3.25
N GLY A 464 -22.44 -22.24 -4.29
CA GLY A 464 -23.02 -22.97 -5.42
C GLY A 464 -22.87 -24.51 -5.41
N GLU A 465 -22.34 -25.10 -4.34
CA GLU A 465 -22.15 -26.57 -4.20
C GLU A 465 -23.21 -27.27 -3.33
#